data_AF-A0A6G3XA92-F1
#
_entry.id   AF-A0A6G3XA92-F1
#
_cell.length_a   1.000
_cell.length_b   1.000
_cell.length_c   1.000
_cell.angle_alpha   90.00
_cell.angle_beta   90.00
_cell.angle_gamma   90.00
#
_symmetry.space_group_name_H-M   'P 1'
#
loop_
_entity.id
_entity.type
_entity.pdbx_description
1 polymer ?
#
loop_
_entity_poly.entity_id
_entity_poly.type
_entity_poly.pdbx_seq_one_letter_code
_entity_poly.pdbx_strand_id
1 'polypeptide(L)'
;VCRLKDHETRAAWDEALAAQVAEHRPDLVVSAGFMKIVGPAFLAAFGGRTVNTHPALLPSFPGAHGVRDALAYGVKVTGCTVHFV
;
A
#
# COMPACT_ATOMS: atom_id res chain seq x y z
N VAL A 1 -10.61 -12.25 -4.53
CA VAL A 1 -9.26 -11.65 -4.55
C VAL A 1 -9.04 -11.02 -5.92
N CYS A 2 -8.91 -9.70 -6.03
CA CYS A 2 -8.62 -8.98 -7.28
C CYS A 2 -7.14 -9.20 -7.69
N ARG A 3 -6.86 -10.19 -8.55
CA ARG A 3 -5.49 -10.53 -8.94
C ARG A 3 -5.07 -9.69 -10.15
N LEU A 4 -3.89 -9.08 -10.07
CA LEU A 4 -3.35 -8.26 -11.16
C LEU A 4 -3.34 -8.96 -12.53
N LYS A 5 -3.00 -10.24 -12.57
CA LYS A 5 -2.90 -11.03 -13.81
C LYS A 5 -4.24 -11.28 -14.52
N ASP A 6 -5.36 -11.02 -13.84
CA ASP A 6 -6.70 -11.24 -14.38
C ASP A 6 -7.19 -10.02 -15.21
N HIS A 7 -6.37 -8.97 -15.35
CA HIS A 7 -6.69 -7.74 -16.08
C HIS A 7 -5.63 -7.45 -17.14
N GLU A 8 -6.06 -6.96 -18.29
CA GLU A 8 -5.18 -6.66 -19.43
C GLU A 8 -4.17 -5.56 -19.14
N THR A 9 -4.56 -4.59 -18.30
CA THR A 9 -3.71 -3.44 -17.96
C THR A 9 -3.68 -3.19 -16.46
N ARG A 10 -2.64 -2.48 -16.02
CA ARG A 10 -2.52 -2.03 -14.63
C ARG A 10 -3.64 -1.07 -14.23
N ALA A 11 -4.08 -0.21 -15.15
CA ALA A 11 -5.18 0.72 -14.94
C ALA A 11 -6.51 -0.03 -14.77
N ALA A 12 -6.79 -1.02 -15.63
CA ALA A 12 -7.99 -1.85 -15.50
C ALA A 12 -8.03 -2.62 -14.16
N TRP A 13 -6.88 -3.10 -13.68
CA TRP A 13 -6.79 -3.70 -12.35
C TRP A 13 -7.04 -2.68 -11.23
N ASP A 14 -6.54 -1.45 -11.35
CA ASP A 14 -6.73 -0.40 -10.35
C ASP A 14 -8.21 0.01 -10.22
N GLU A 15 -8.90 0.18 -11.35
CA GLU A 15 -10.34 0.44 -11.40
C GLU A 15 -11.13 -0.72 -10.78
N ALA A 16 -10.80 -1.96 -11.13
CA ALA A 16 -11.46 -3.13 -10.58
C ALA A 16 -11.21 -3.29 -9.07
N LEU A 17 -9.99 -3.01 -8.60
CA LEU A 17 -9.66 -2.99 -7.18
C LEU A 17 -10.47 -1.92 -6.43
N ALA A 18 -10.53 -0.71 -6.97
CA ALA A 18 -11.29 0.39 -6.39
C ALA A 18 -12.78 0.05 -6.30
N ALA A 19 -13.37 -0.49 -7.38
CA ALA A 19 -14.76 -0.92 -7.41
C ALA A 19 -15.06 -2.01 -6.36
N GLN A 20 -14.22 -3.05 -6.29
CA GLN A 20 -14.40 -4.13 -5.32
C GLN A 20 -14.30 -3.63 -3.87
N VAL A 21 -13.38 -2.71 -3.57
CA VAL A 21 -13.28 -2.12 -2.23
C VAL A 21 -14.50 -1.26 -1.91
N ALA A 22 -15.05 -0.54 -2.90
CA ALA A 22 -16.23 0.31 -2.73
C ALA A 22 -17.51 -0.48 -2.38
N GLU A 23 -17.64 -1.74 -2.80
CA GLU A 23 -18.77 -2.62 -2.45
C GLU A 23 -18.97 -2.74 -0.93
N HIS A 24 -17.88 -2.65 -0.17
CA HIS A 24 -17.88 -2.72 1.29
C HIS A 24 -18.23 -1.40 1.97
N ARG A 25 -18.36 -0.30 1.23
CA ARG A 25 -18.62 1.06 1.73
C ARG A 25 -17.73 1.44 2.93
N PRO A 26 -16.40 1.34 2.82
CA PRO A 26 -15.52 1.54 3.96
C PRO A 26 -15.37 3.02 4.34
N ASP A 27 -15.38 3.31 5.65
CA ASP A 27 -14.98 4.62 6.17
C ASP A 27 -13.46 4.81 6.15
N LEU A 28 -12.70 3.71 6.28
CA LEU A 28 -11.23 3.67 6.26
C LEU A 28 -10.75 2.42 5.52
N VAL A 29 -9.70 2.57 4.71
CA VAL A 29 -8.99 1.44 4.09
C VAL A 29 -7.62 1.26 4.73
N VAL A 30 -7.28 0.03 5.13
CA VAL A 30 -6.00 -0.30 5.77
C VAL A 30 -5.18 -1.20 4.85
N SER A 31 -4.04 -0.70 4.38
CA SER A 31 -3.02 -1.48 3.69
C SER A 31 -2.10 -2.14 4.71
N ALA A 32 -2.27 -3.46 4.90
CA ALA A 32 -1.51 -4.28 5.83
C ALA A 32 -0.68 -5.33 5.06
N GLY A 33 0.51 -4.94 4.60
CA GLY A 33 1.37 -5.82 3.80
C GLY A 33 0.94 -5.95 2.33
N PHE A 34 0.24 -4.95 1.79
CA PHE A 34 -0.15 -4.94 0.38
C PHE A 34 1.04 -4.56 -0.52
N MET A 35 1.64 -5.55 -1.17
CA MET A 35 2.88 -5.39 -1.93
C MET A 35 2.68 -4.84 -3.35
N LYS A 36 1.67 -3.99 -3.55
CA LYS A 36 1.31 -3.39 -4.82
C LYS A 36 1.02 -1.90 -4.62
N ILE A 37 1.54 -1.07 -5.54
CA ILE A 37 1.24 0.36 -5.54
C ILE A 37 -0.19 0.56 -6.05
N VAL A 38 -1.05 1.20 -5.26
CA VAL A 38 -2.39 1.62 -5.69
C VAL A 38 -2.28 2.75 -6.71
N GLY A 39 -3.18 2.76 -7.69
CA GLY A 39 -3.17 3.72 -8.78
C GLY A 39 -4.15 4.88 -8.59
N PRO A 40 -4.28 5.73 -9.62
CA PRO A 40 -5.09 6.94 -9.55
C PRO A 40 -6.58 6.70 -9.27
N ALA A 41 -7.19 5.63 -9.80
CA ALA A 41 -8.61 5.36 -9.61
C ALA A 41 -8.90 5.01 -8.14
N PHE A 42 -8.04 4.19 -7.54
CA PHE A 42 -8.13 3.88 -6.12
C PHE A 42 -7.91 5.12 -5.25
N LEU A 43 -6.89 5.92 -5.54
CA LEU A 43 -6.59 7.14 -4.76
C LEU A 43 -7.69 8.20 -4.88
N ALA A 44 -8.32 8.35 -6.05
CA ALA A 44 -9.47 9.24 -6.21
C ALA A 44 -10.64 8.84 -5.29
N ALA A 45 -10.86 7.55 -5.08
CA ALA A 45 -11.93 7.04 -4.21
C ALA A 45 -11.56 7.01 -2.71
N PHE A 46 -10.28 6.81 -2.38
CA PHE A 46 -9.86 6.46 -1.02
C PHE A 46 -8.60 7.18 -0.48
N GLY A 47 -7.90 8.02 -1.23
CA GLY A 47 -6.61 8.61 -0.83
C GLY A 47 -6.63 9.40 0.48
N GLY A 48 -7.71 10.10 0.81
CA GLY A 48 -7.86 10.80 2.10
C GLY A 48 -8.21 9.93 3.30
N ARG A 49 -8.45 8.63 3.09
CA ARG A 49 -8.92 7.67 4.10
C ARG A 49 -8.26 6.30 3.95
N THR A 50 -7.08 6.26 3.35
CA THR A 50 -6.26 5.05 3.25
C THR A 50 -5.03 5.21 4.11
N VAL A 51 -4.78 4.24 4.99
CA VAL A 51 -3.56 4.18 5.80
C VAL A 51 -2.77 2.93 5.47
N ASN A 52 -1.45 3.02 5.56
CA ASN A 52 -0.53 1.90 5.33
C ASN A 52 0.42 1.72 6.51
N THR A 53 0.71 0.46 6.83
CA THR A 53 1.78 0.09 7.75
C THR A 53 3.06 -0.16 6.96
N HIS A 54 4.16 0.52 7.32
CA HIS A 54 5.48 0.32 6.74
C HIS A 54 6.48 -0.16 7.81
N PRO A 55 7.26 -1.23 7.56
CA PRO A 55 8.17 -1.80 8.56
C PRO A 55 9.55 -1.10 8.57
N ALA A 56 9.52 0.24 8.63
CA ALA A 56 10.68 1.08 8.92
C ALA A 56 10.22 2.43 9.51
N LEU A 57 11.16 3.20 10.07
CA LEU A 57 10.92 4.59 10.47
C LEU A 57 11.05 5.50 9.25
N LEU A 58 9.93 5.73 8.53
CA LEU A 58 9.91 6.63 7.38
C LEU A 58 10.39 8.03 7.79
N PRO A 59 11.13 8.75 6.91
CA PRO A 59 11.41 8.44 5.50
C PRO A 59 12.54 7.42 5.28
N SER A 60 13.09 6.79 6.32
CA SER A 60 14.16 5.80 6.18
C SER A 60 13.65 4.46 5.64
N PHE A 61 14.45 3.84 4.77
CA PHE A 61 14.19 2.52 4.16
C PHE A 61 12.78 2.37 3.54
N PRO A 62 12.38 3.25 2.58
CA PRO A 62 11.12 3.10 1.87
C PRO A 62 11.18 1.91 0.90
N GLY A 63 10.02 1.54 0.34
CA GLY A 63 9.92 0.47 -0.66
C GLY A 63 9.62 -0.91 -0.06
N ALA A 64 9.70 -1.95 -0.88
CA ALA A 64 9.15 -3.26 -0.55
C ALA A 64 9.90 -4.04 0.56
N HIS A 65 11.12 -3.61 0.92
CA HIS A 65 12.04 -4.43 1.71
C HIS A 65 12.71 -3.68 2.87
N GLY A 66 12.00 -2.74 3.50
CA GLY A 66 12.54 -1.88 4.57
C GLY A 66 13.27 -2.63 5.69
N VAL A 67 12.79 -3.81 6.12
CA VAL A 67 13.46 -4.65 7.14
C VAL A 67 14.83 -5.13 6.66
N ARG A 68 14.90 -5.70 5.44
CA ARG A 68 16.15 -6.20 4.87
C ARG A 68 17.14 -5.07 4.67
N ASP A 69 16.66 -3.92 4.20
CA ASP A 69 17.49 -2.78 3.89
C ASP A 69 18.06 -2.14 5.17
N ALA A 70 17.27 -2.09 6.26
CA ALA A 70 17.75 -1.66 7.58
C ALA A 70 18.83 -2.60 8.15
N LEU A 71 18.63 -3.92 8.03
CA LEU A 71 19.62 -4.92 8.45
C LEU A 71 20.92 -4.81 7.65
N ALA A 72 20.81 -4.69 6.33
CA ALA A 72 21.96 -4.57 5.42
C ALA A 72 22.74 -3.27 5.67
N TYR A 73 22.05 -2.17 5.99
CA TYR A 73 22.69 -0.91 6.36
C TYR A 73 23.41 -1.01 7.71
N GLY A 74 22.92 -1.85 8.62
CA GLY A 74 23.52 -2.07 9.94
C GLY A 74 23.10 -1.05 11.01
N VAL A 75 21.95 -0.39 10.83
CA VAL A 75 21.40 0.51 11.87
C VAL A 75 21.12 -0.25 13.17
N LYS A 76 21.25 0.43 14.30
CA LYS A 76 20.92 -0.15 15.61
C LYS A 76 19.46 0.06 16.02
N VAL A 77 18.79 1.02 15.38
CA VAL A 77 17.38 1.34 15.62
C VAL A 77 16.67 1.42 14.28
N THR A 78 15.56 0.72 14.18
CA THR A 78 14.53 0.86 13.16
C THR A 78 13.16 0.77 13.86
N GLY A 79 12.06 0.62 13.13
CA GLY A 79 10.73 0.58 13.73
C GLY A 79 9.64 0.38 12.68
N CYS A 80 8.45 0.90 12.97
CA CYS A 80 7.32 0.89 12.07
C CYS A 80 6.73 2.29 11.94
N THR A 81 6.11 2.56 10.78
CA THR A 81 5.38 3.79 10.51
C THR A 81 3.98 3.45 10.05
N VAL A 82 2.96 4.10 10.61
CA VAL A 82 1.63 4.16 10.03
C VAL A 82 1.46 5.52 9.39
N HIS A 83 1.08 5.57 8.12
CA HIS A 83 0.95 6.82 7.39
C HIS A 83 -0.25 6.79 6.44
N PHE A 84 -0.74 7.98 6.06
CA PHE A 84 -1.68 8.12 4.95
C PHE A 84 -1.00 7.79 3.62
N VAL A 85 -1.73 7.12 2.73
CA VAL A 85 -1.29 6.77 1.38
C VAL A 85 -1.63 7.87 0.41
#